data_AF-A0A5N9HEU7-F1
#
_entry.id   AF-A0A5N9HEU7-F1
#
_cell.length_a   1.000
_cell.length_b   1.000
_cell.length_c   1.000
_cell.angle_alpha   90.00
_cell.angle_beta   90.00
_cell.angle_gamma   90.00
#
_symmetry.space_group_name_H-M   'P 1'
#
loop_
_entity.id
_entity.type
_entity.pdbx_description
1 polymer ?
#
loop_
_entity_poly.entity_id
_entity_poly.type
_entity_poly.pdbx_seq_one_letter_code
_entity_poly.pdbx_strand_id
1 'polypeptide(L)'
;MAKRLCLTITARKRRPLPDYSVRVGDVEITALSDGYLEFEPSNFFPNVPEEDWQPYLDQLTDEGRILLNIGSFVVRSSGATVLIDTGLGGVDHGFDHSESGQLLGDMSERGISPDEIDVVAITHLHLDHVGGNLILRDRGYEPTFRNAKYWIPRADWVMFTRRSGMKMFSYI
;
A
#
# COMPACT_ATOMS: atom_id res chain seq x y z
N MET A 1 17.63 -42.22 4.02
CA MET A 1 17.31 -41.31 5.15
C MET A 1 17.98 -39.97 4.88
N ALA A 2 17.26 -38.99 4.33
CA ALA A 2 17.79 -37.67 4.07
C ALA A 2 17.56 -36.80 5.32
N LYS A 3 18.64 -36.27 5.89
CA LYS A 3 18.61 -35.35 7.02
C LYS A 3 17.97 -34.04 6.54
N ARG A 4 16.77 -33.71 7.03
CA ARG A 4 16.23 -32.34 6.95
C ARG A 4 17.17 -31.45 7.75
N LEU A 5 17.93 -30.61 7.05
CA LEU A 5 18.68 -29.54 7.66
C LEU A 5 17.65 -28.51 8.13
N CYS A 6 17.26 -28.59 9.40
CA CYS A 6 16.48 -27.55 10.06
C CYS A 6 17.41 -26.35 10.26
N LEU A 7 17.52 -25.50 9.24
CA LEU A 7 17.97 -24.12 9.49
C LEU A 7 16.79 -23.45 10.19
N THR A 8 16.94 -23.23 11.50
CA THR A 8 16.08 -22.30 12.23
C THR A 8 16.43 -20.90 11.73
N ILE A 9 15.90 -20.51 10.57
CA ILE A 9 15.86 -19.11 10.17
C ILE A 9 14.85 -18.48 11.13
N THR A 10 15.34 -17.57 11.97
CA THR A 10 14.50 -16.84 12.89
C THR A 10 13.57 -15.98 12.04
N ALA A 11 12.26 -16.15 12.19
CA ALA A 11 11.24 -15.31 11.56
C ALA A 11 11.74 -13.87 11.54
N ARG A 12 11.94 -13.30 10.34
CA ARG A 12 12.36 -11.90 10.22
C ARG A 12 11.29 -11.07 10.90
N LYS A 13 11.57 -10.59 12.12
CA LYS A 13 10.71 -9.64 12.82
C LYS A 13 10.46 -8.48 11.85
N ARG A 14 9.20 -8.31 11.46
CA ARG A 14 8.68 -7.21 10.65
C ARG A 14 9.24 -5.92 11.25
N ARG A 15 10.15 -5.27 10.54
CA ARG A 15 10.74 -4.01 11.00
C ARG A 15 9.75 -2.90 10.68
N PRO A 16 9.45 -1.98 11.61
CA PRO A 16 8.87 -0.70 11.21
C PRO A 16 9.77 -0.12 10.12
N LEU A 17 9.18 0.43 9.05
CA LEU A 17 9.97 1.09 8.03
C LEU A 17 10.87 2.12 8.75
N PRO A 18 12.20 2.06 8.56
CA PRO A 18 13.08 3.15 8.98
C PRO A 18 12.52 4.50 8.57
N ASP A 19 12.93 5.55 9.28
CA ASP A 19 12.59 6.91 8.89
C ASP A 19 13.27 7.26 7.55
N TYR A 20 12.63 6.85 6.45
CA TYR A 20 13.15 6.99 5.10
C TYR A 20 12.63 8.29 4.50
N SER A 21 13.29 9.39 4.88
CA SER A 21 13.19 10.67 4.20
C SER A 21 14.44 10.91 3.34
N VAL A 22 14.23 11.40 2.12
CA VAL A 22 15.30 11.86 1.23
C VAL A 22 15.00 13.26 0.73
N ARG A 23 16.04 14.07 0.61
CA ARG A 23 15.96 15.40 0.00
C ARG A 23 16.62 15.40 -1.38
N VAL A 24 15.89 15.85 -2.39
CA VAL A 24 16.37 16.03 -3.76
C VAL A 24 16.19 17.50 -4.13
N GLY A 25 17.27 18.28 -4.03
CA GLY A 25 17.18 19.73 -4.17
C GLY A 25 16.33 20.35 -3.05
N ASP A 26 15.29 21.09 -3.43
CA ASP A 26 14.30 21.69 -2.54
C ASP A 26 13.10 20.79 -2.24
N VAL A 27 13.08 19.57 -2.78
CA VAL A 27 12.03 18.58 -2.58
C VAL A 27 12.40 17.63 -1.44
N GLU A 28 11.48 17.46 -0.49
CA GLU A 28 11.56 16.43 0.55
C GLU A 28 10.57 15.30 0.25
N ILE A 29 11.03 14.05 0.32
CA ILE A 29 10.24 12.86 0.02
C ILE A 29 10.33 11.94 1.23
N THR A 30 9.20 11.69 1.88
CA THR A 30 9.07 10.75 2.99
C THR A 30 8.33 9.51 2.49
N ALA A 31 8.97 8.35 2.59
CA ALA A 31 8.30 7.07 2.34
C ALA A 31 7.36 6.73 3.51
N LEU A 32 6.17 6.27 3.17
CA LEU A 32 5.14 5.82 4.09
C LEU A 32 4.73 4.38 3.80
N SER A 33 4.16 3.72 4.79
CA SER A 33 3.63 2.35 4.67
C SER A 33 2.20 2.26 5.17
N ASP A 34 1.32 1.77 4.31
CA ASP A 34 0.00 1.30 4.72
C ASP A 34 0.02 -0.11 5.34
N GLY A 35 1.17 -0.78 5.32
CA GLY A 35 1.38 -2.10 5.91
C GLY A 35 1.72 -3.13 4.86
N TYR A 36 1.35 -4.38 5.08
CA TYR A 36 1.75 -5.49 4.22
C TYR A 36 0.59 -6.39 3.80
N LEU A 37 0.70 -6.95 2.61
CA LEU A 37 -0.09 -8.09 2.14
C LEU A 37 0.82 -9.27 1.83
N GLU A 38 0.28 -10.47 1.99
CA GLU A 38 0.97 -11.70 1.65
C GLU A 38 0.20 -12.45 0.56
N PHE A 39 0.93 -12.95 -0.43
CA PHE A 39 0.36 -13.63 -1.58
C PHE A 39 1.11 -14.91 -1.89
N GLU A 40 0.39 -15.90 -2.41
CA GLU A 40 1.03 -17.05 -3.05
C GLU A 40 1.78 -16.58 -4.30
N PRO A 41 3.01 -17.07 -4.57
CA PRO A 41 3.76 -16.66 -5.75
C PRO A 41 3.02 -16.91 -7.07
N SER A 42 2.20 -17.95 -7.12
CA SER A 42 1.36 -18.31 -8.26
C SER A 42 0.28 -17.28 -8.59
N ASN A 43 -0.09 -16.39 -7.65
CA ASN A 43 -1.02 -15.28 -7.93
C ASN A 43 -0.45 -14.29 -8.96
N PHE A 44 0.89 -14.12 -8.98
CA PHE A 44 1.58 -13.23 -9.91
C PHE A 44 2.25 -14.00 -11.05
N PHE A 45 2.79 -15.17 -10.75
CA PHE A 45 3.59 -15.97 -11.67
C PHE A 45 3.01 -17.38 -11.82
N PRO A 46 1.78 -17.53 -12.34
CA PRO A 46 1.05 -18.81 -12.34
C PRO A 46 1.71 -19.90 -13.19
N ASN A 47 2.62 -19.51 -14.10
CA ASN A 47 3.28 -20.41 -15.03
C ASN A 47 4.70 -20.78 -14.60
N VAL A 48 5.18 -20.29 -13.45
CA VAL A 48 6.51 -20.61 -12.92
C VAL A 48 6.40 -21.87 -12.04
N PRO A 49 7.13 -22.95 -12.36
CA PRO A 49 7.18 -24.15 -11.52
C PRO A 49 7.68 -23.86 -10.09
N GLU A 50 7.23 -24.64 -9.11
CA GLU A 50 7.62 -24.45 -7.70
C GLU A 50 9.14 -24.59 -7.51
N GLU A 51 9.78 -25.52 -8.22
CA GLU A 51 11.23 -25.74 -8.13
C GLU A 51 12.08 -24.53 -8.53
N ASP A 52 11.56 -23.67 -9.41
CA ASP A 52 12.26 -22.49 -9.91
C ASP A 52 12.31 -21.36 -8.85
N TRP A 53 11.55 -21.48 -7.76
CA TRP A 53 11.61 -20.56 -6.62
C TRP A 53 12.78 -20.85 -5.66
N GLN A 54 13.46 -22.00 -5.81
CA GLN A 54 14.56 -22.40 -4.92
C GLN A 54 15.64 -21.31 -4.73
N PRO A 55 16.06 -20.55 -5.77
CA PRO A 55 17.05 -19.49 -5.61
C PRO A 55 16.56 -18.25 -4.86
N TYR A 56 15.25 -18.12 -4.64
CA TYR A 56 14.58 -16.93 -4.10
C TYR A 56 13.91 -17.15 -2.75
N LEU A 57 14.15 -18.31 -2.11
CA LEU A 57 13.55 -18.63 -0.81
C LEU A 57 13.88 -17.60 0.29
N ASP A 58 14.97 -16.84 0.15
CA ASP A 58 15.35 -15.76 1.07
C ASP A 58 14.53 -14.46 0.88
N GLN A 59 13.77 -14.37 -0.21
CA GLN A 59 12.84 -13.27 -0.50
C GLN A 59 11.39 -13.59 -0.14
N LEU A 60 11.10 -14.85 0.21
CA LEU A 60 9.77 -15.29 0.62
C LEU A 60 9.64 -15.31 2.14
N THR A 61 8.40 -15.34 2.64
CA THR A 61 8.13 -15.63 4.05
C THR A 61 8.48 -17.08 4.39
N ASP A 62 8.47 -17.42 5.68
CA ASP A 62 8.72 -18.79 6.14
C ASP A 62 7.65 -19.78 5.60
N GLU A 63 6.46 -19.27 5.27
CA GLU A 63 5.36 -19.99 4.62
C GLU A 63 5.47 -20.04 3.09
N GLY A 64 6.54 -19.48 2.51
CA GLY A 64 6.75 -19.47 1.05
C GLY A 64 5.95 -18.39 0.31
N ARG A 65 5.45 -17.36 1.00
CA ARG A 65 4.65 -16.29 0.40
C ARG A 65 5.47 -15.08 0.00
N ILE A 66 4.96 -14.32 -0.96
CA ILE A 66 5.48 -13.00 -1.31
C ILE A 66 4.88 -11.99 -0.33
N LEU A 67 5.75 -11.31 0.43
CA LEU A 67 5.37 -10.22 1.33
C LEU A 67 5.54 -8.88 0.60
N LEU A 68 4.44 -8.17 0.35
CA LEU A 68 4.44 -6.89 -0.33
C LEU A 68 4.09 -5.78 0.66
N ASN A 69 4.92 -4.73 0.70
CA ASN A 69 4.57 -3.49 1.37
C ASN A 69 3.66 -2.65 0.48
N ILE A 70 2.57 -2.13 1.03
CA ILE A 70 1.74 -1.13 0.37
C ILE A 70 2.33 0.24 0.72
N GLY A 71 3.12 0.77 -0.20
CA GLY A 71 3.87 2.00 0.00
C GLY A 71 3.15 3.24 -0.52
N SER A 72 3.30 4.34 0.22
CA SER A 72 2.89 5.69 -0.20
C SER A 72 4.07 6.64 -0.03
N PHE A 73 3.94 7.86 -0.55
CA PHE A 73 4.95 8.91 -0.34
C PHE A 73 4.30 10.24 0.01
N VAL A 74 4.86 10.96 0.96
CA VAL A 74 4.59 12.40 1.12
C VAL A 74 5.74 13.18 0.51
N VAL A 75 5.40 14.07 -0.41
CA VAL A 75 6.33 14.95 -1.12
C VAL A 75 6.03 16.39 -0.75
N ARG A 76 7.02 17.08 -0.19
CA ARG A 76 6.95 18.51 0.13
C ARG A 76 7.85 19.30 -0.81
N SER A 77 7.27 20.28 -1.51
CA SER A 77 8.01 21.16 -2.42
C SER A 77 7.27 22.48 -2.60
N SER A 78 8.00 23.60 -2.65
CA SER A 78 7.44 24.93 -2.94
C SER A 78 6.22 25.33 -2.09
N GLY A 79 6.17 24.86 -0.83
CA GLY A 79 5.07 25.14 0.10
C GLY A 79 3.82 24.27 -0.08
N ALA A 80 3.84 23.27 -0.97
CA ALA A 80 2.77 22.29 -1.12
C ALA A 80 3.18 20.93 -0.53
N THR A 81 2.19 20.21 0.00
CA THR A 81 2.30 18.83 0.50
C THR A 81 1.46 17.90 -0.35
N VAL A 82 2.10 16.98 -1.05
CA VAL A 82 1.47 16.01 -1.95
C VAL A 82 1.60 14.61 -1.37
N LEU A 83 0.49 13.91 -1.22
CA LEU A 83 0.47 12.48 -0.92
C LEU A 83 0.35 11.69 -2.23
N ILE A 84 1.24 10.72 -2.44
CA ILE A 84 1.21 9.77 -3.55
C ILE A 84 0.61 8.46 -3.06
N ASP A 85 -0.56 8.10 -3.58
CA ASP A 85 -1.40 6.95 -3.21
C ASP A 85 -1.82 6.90 -1.73
N THR A 86 -2.95 6.24 -1.43
CA THR A 86 -3.57 6.25 -0.10
C THR A 86 -3.71 4.88 0.55
N GLY A 87 -3.07 3.85 -0.01
CA GLY A 87 -3.11 2.51 0.56
C GLY A 87 -4.47 1.82 0.42
N LEU A 88 -4.63 0.71 1.14
CA LEU A 88 -5.90 -0.01 1.26
C LEU A 88 -6.90 0.70 2.17
N GLY A 89 -6.43 1.49 3.14
CA GLY A 89 -7.30 2.09 4.14
C GLY A 89 -7.93 1.06 5.08
N GLY A 90 -8.90 1.50 5.89
CA GLY A 90 -9.54 0.67 6.94
C GLY A 90 -10.91 0.11 6.58
N VAL A 91 -11.26 0.08 5.29
CA VAL A 91 -12.56 -0.43 4.81
C VAL A 91 -12.47 -1.95 4.61
N ASP A 92 -13.51 -2.70 4.96
CA ASP A 92 -13.55 -4.14 4.70
C ASP A 92 -13.65 -4.42 3.20
N HIS A 93 -12.58 -5.00 2.65
CA HIS A 93 -12.47 -5.36 1.24
C HIS A 93 -12.82 -6.83 0.93
N GLY A 94 -13.26 -7.60 1.94
CA GLY A 94 -13.67 -8.99 1.78
C GLY A 94 -12.53 -10.00 1.70
N PHE A 95 -11.32 -9.62 2.11
CA PHE A 95 -10.16 -10.50 2.30
C PHE A 95 -9.37 -10.10 3.56
N ASP A 96 -8.52 -10.99 4.07
CA ASP A 96 -7.68 -10.67 5.24
C ASP A 96 -6.62 -9.63 4.87
N HIS A 97 -6.70 -8.49 5.53
CA HIS A 97 -5.81 -7.35 5.35
C HIS A 97 -5.46 -6.73 6.72
N SER A 98 -5.48 -7.56 7.77
CA SER A 98 -5.27 -7.16 9.17
C SER A 98 -3.93 -6.46 9.44
N GLU A 99 -2.95 -6.68 8.57
CA GLU A 99 -1.60 -6.08 8.64
C GLU A 99 -1.44 -4.88 7.69
N SER A 100 -2.55 -4.36 7.15
CA SER A 100 -2.61 -3.17 6.28
C SER A 100 -3.52 -2.09 6.86
N GLY A 101 -3.84 -1.03 6.10
CA GLY A 101 -4.65 0.09 6.58
C GLY A 101 -3.94 0.99 7.60
N GLN A 102 -2.61 0.90 7.70
CA GLN A 102 -1.79 1.57 8.69
C GLN A 102 -1.31 2.96 8.27
N LEU A 103 -1.65 3.44 7.07
CA LEU A 103 -1.09 4.68 6.50
C LEU A 103 -1.29 5.88 7.43
N LEU A 104 -2.49 6.05 7.98
CA LEU A 104 -2.77 7.16 8.91
C LEU A 104 -1.98 7.05 10.22
N GLY A 105 -1.71 5.82 10.67
CA GLY A 105 -0.84 5.57 11.83
C GLY A 105 0.59 6.00 11.54
N ASP A 106 1.17 5.53 10.43
CA ASP A 106 2.53 5.87 10.01
C ASP A 106 2.70 7.37 9.71
N MET A 107 1.69 8.01 9.10
CA MET A 107 1.64 9.48 8.97
C MET A 107 1.69 10.17 10.33
N SER A 108 0.86 9.75 11.29
CA SER A 108 0.81 10.33 12.63
C SER A 108 2.13 10.16 13.38
N GLU A 109 2.79 9.00 13.28
CA GLU A 109 4.10 8.74 13.89
C GLU A 109 5.19 9.67 13.34
N ARG A 110 5.03 10.13 12.10
CA ARG A 110 5.92 11.08 11.42
C ARG A 110 5.48 12.54 11.56
N GLY A 111 4.44 12.80 12.35
CA GLY A 111 3.90 14.14 12.59
C GLY A 111 3.22 14.76 11.36
N ILE A 112 2.73 13.93 10.43
CA ILE A 112 2.03 14.35 9.22
C ILE A 112 0.52 14.29 9.46
N SER A 113 -0.16 15.42 9.32
CA SER A 113 -1.62 15.48 9.43
C SER A 113 -2.29 15.15 8.08
N PRO A 114 -3.42 14.43 8.05
CA PRO A 114 -4.24 14.34 6.83
C PRO A 114 -4.74 15.71 6.34
N ASP A 115 -4.91 16.69 7.25
CA ASP A 115 -5.45 18.00 6.93
C ASP A 115 -4.42 18.96 6.30
N GLU A 116 -3.11 18.66 6.39
CA GLU A 116 -2.05 19.45 5.70
C GLU A 116 -1.82 19.00 4.25
N ILE A 117 -2.48 17.93 3.78
CA ILE A 117 -2.34 17.43 2.41
C ILE A 117 -3.09 18.35 1.44
N ASP A 118 -2.37 18.96 0.51
CA ASP A 118 -2.94 19.83 -0.53
C ASP A 118 -3.42 19.03 -1.74
N VAL A 119 -2.71 17.96 -2.08
CA VAL A 119 -2.99 17.10 -3.24
C VAL A 119 -2.80 15.64 -2.87
N VAL A 120 -3.78 14.81 -3.24
CA VAL A 120 -3.61 13.36 -3.33
C VAL A 120 -3.41 13.01 -4.79
N ALA A 121 -2.20 12.62 -5.17
CA ALA A 121 -1.86 12.16 -6.51
C ALA A 121 -1.93 10.64 -6.57
N ILE A 122 -2.83 10.12 -7.40
CA ILE A 122 -3.04 8.67 -7.55
C ILE A 122 -2.24 8.18 -8.74
N THR A 123 -1.45 7.13 -8.55
CA THR A 123 -0.68 6.49 -9.63
C THR A 123 -1.60 5.71 -10.56
N HIS A 124 -2.53 4.94 -10.00
CA HIS A 124 -3.56 4.16 -10.70
C HIS A 124 -4.71 3.78 -9.76
N LEU A 125 -5.83 3.33 -10.32
CA LEU A 125 -7.08 3.09 -9.57
C LEU A 125 -7.25 1.64 -9.05
N HIS A 126 -6.16 0.98 -8.65
CA HIS A 126 -6.29 -0.27 -7.89
C HIS A 126 -6.61 -0.01 -6.42
N LEU A 127 -7.26 -0.99 -5.80
CA LEU A 127 -7.79 -0.90 -4.44
C LEU A 127 -6.74 -0.52 -3.39
N ASP A 128 -5.54 -1.07 -3.50
CA ASP A 128 -4.39 -0.82 -2.63
C ASP A 128 -3.76 0.57 -2.81
N HIS A 129 -4.25 1.37 -3.74
CA HIS A 129 -3.80 2.75 -3.97
C HIS A 129 -4.86 3.80 -3.64
N VAL A 130 -6.14 3.41 -3.59
CA VAL A 130 -7.28 4.32 -3.44
C VAL A 130 -8.17 4.01 -2.24
N GLY A 131 -7.97 2.86 -1.60
CA GLY A 131 -8.82 2.39 -0.51
C GLY A 131 -8.81 3.33 0.70
N GLY A 132 -7.69 4.04 0.93
CA GLY A 132 -7.60 5.08 1.96
C GLY A 132 -8.20 6.43 1.58
N ASN A 133 -8.76 6.61 0.38
CA ASN A 133 -9.35 7.90 -0.02
C ASN A 133 -10.57 8.27 0.82
N LEU A 134 -11.32 7.27 1.30
CA LEU A 134 -12.52 7.43 2.09
C LEU A 134 -12.37 6.73 3.44
N ILE A 135 -12.94 7.34 4.48
CA ILE A 135 -13.06 6.74 5.81
C ILE A 135 -14.53 6.63 6.19
N LEU A 136 -14.92 5.49 6.74
CA LEU A 136 -16.27 5.29 7.27
C LEU A 136 -16.40 6.00 8.61
N ARG A 137 -17.37 6.90 8.71
CA ARG A 137 -17.78 7.61 9.94
C ARG A 137 -19.27 7.36 10.18
N ASP A 138 -19.80 7.85 11.30
CA ASP A 138 -21.20 7.64 11.71
C ASP A 138 -22.24 8.01 10.63
N ARG A 139 -21.91 8.97 9.75
CA ARG A 139 -22.81 9.46 8.68
C ARG A 139 -22.52 8.85 7.31
N GLY A 140 -21.64 7.86 7.24
CA GLY A 140 -21.21 7.22 5.99
C GLY A 140 -19.75 7.55 5.63
N TYR A 141 -19.43 7.36 4.35
CA TYR A 141 -18.08 7.60 3.85
C TYR A 141 -17.80 9.09 3.69
N GLU A 142 -16.66 9.53 4.20
CA GLU A 142 -16.16 10.89 4.10
C GLU A 142 -14.72 10.87 3.56
N PRO A 143 -14.27 11.89 2.81
CA PRO A 143 -12.88 11.97 2.37
C PRO A 143 -11.91 11.94 3.55
N THR A 144 -10.89 11.10 3.48
CA THR A 144 -9.82 11.02 4.49
C THR A 144 -8.98 12.30 4.51
N PHE A 145 -8.68 12.85 3.32
CA PHE A 145 -7.87 14.05 3.13
C PHE A 145 -8.76 15.21 2.66
N ARG A 146 -9.49 15.81 3.60
CA ARG A 146 -10.62 16.72 3.30
C ARG A 146 -10.25 17.99 2.55
N ASN A 147 -9.05 18.49 2.77
CA ASN A 147 -8.55 19.72 2.14
C ASN A 147 -7.89 19.46 0.78
N ALA A 148 -7.63 18.19 0.46
CA ALA A 148 -6.84 17.82 -0.70
C ALA A 148 -7.65 17.85 -2.00
N LYS A 149 -6.98 18.23 -3.09
CA LYS A 149 -7.45 17.93 -4.46
C LYS A 149 -6.96 16.53 -4.86
N TYR A 150 -7.85 15.72 -5.42
CA TYR A 150 -7.50 14.40 -5.91
C TYR A 150 -7.15 14.46 -7.40
N TRP A 151 -5.92 14.08 -7.73
CA TRP A 151 -5.42 14.01 -9.11
C TRP A 151 -5.37 12.55 -9.54
N ILE A 152 -6.16 12.23 -10.55
CA ILE A 152 -6.34 10.87 -11.06
C ILE A 152 -5.97 10.86 -12.55
N PRO A 153 -5.20 9.87 -13.03
CA PRO A 153 -4.93 9.72 -14.45
C PRO A 153 -6.24 9.56 -15.23
N ARG A 154 -6.43 10.36 -16.27
CA ARG A 154 -7.66 10.32 -17.08
C ARG A 154 -7.92 8.93 -17.68
N ALA A 155 -6.87 8.23 -18.10
CA ALA A 155 -6.99 6.90 -18.69
C ALA A 155 -7.59 5.91 -17.69
N ASP A 156 -7.07 5.89 -16.46
CA ASP A 156 -7.59 5.09 -15.37
C ASP A 156 -9.02 5.48 -15.01
N TRP A 157 -9.29 6.78 -14.86
CA TRP A 157 -10.64 7.25 -14.57
C TRP A 157 -11.65 6.71 -15.59
N VAL A 158 -11.38 6.83 -16.89
CA VAL A 158 -12.26 6.32 -17.94
C VAL A 158 -12.38 4.79 -17.89
N MET A 159 -11.29 4.08 -17.60
CA MET A 159 -11.24 2.63 -17.57
C MET A 159 -12.05 2.07 -16.38
N PHE A 160 -11.82 2.58 -15.17
CA PHE A 160 -12.39 2.04 -13.94
C PHE A 160 -13.83 2.50 -13.69
N THR A 161 -14.19 3.75 -14.00
CA THR A 161 -15.58 4.21 -13.83
C THR A 161 -16.57 3.50 -14.75
N ARG A 162 -16.14 3.03 -15.92
CA ARG A 162 -16.97 2.16 -16.78
C ARG A 162 -17.26 0.80 -16.15
N ARG A 163 -16.49 0.40 -15.13
CA ARG A 163 -16.58 -0.88 -14.45
C ARG A 163 -17.07 -0.78 -13.01
N SER A 164 -17.37 0.41 -12.48
CA SER A 164 -17.78 0.59 -11.08
C SER A 164 -19.08 -0.16 -10.72
N GLY A 165 -19.91 -0.49 -11.72
CA GLY A 165 -21.08 -1.37 -11.53
C GLY A 165 -20.73 -2.85 -11.32
N MET A 166 -19.47 -3.25 -11.52
CA MET A 166 -19.00 -4.62 -11.27
C MET A 166 -18.51 -4.71 -9.82
N LYS A 167 -18.88 -5.79 -9.12
CA LYS A 167 -18.48 -6.04 -7.72
C LYS A 167 -16.96 -5.89 -7.49
N MET A 168 -16.14 -6.31 -8.46
CA MET A 168 -14.68 -6.22 -8.39
C MET A 168 -14.13 -4.78 -8.32
N PHE A 169 -14.89 -3.78 -8.76
CA PHE A 169 -14.47 -2.37 -8.81
C PHE A 169 -15.44 -1.47 -8.03
N SER A 170 -16.20 -2.01 -7.09
CA SER A 170 -17.18 -1.24 -6.31
C SER A 170 -16.56 -0.23 -5.34
N TYR A 171 -15.23 -0.24 -5.21
CA TYR A 171 -14.46 0.72 -4.42
C TYR A 171 -14.12 2.01 -5.19
N ILE A 172 -14.47 2.08 -6.48
CA ILE A 172 -14.32 3.26 -7.35
C ILE A 172 -15.61 4.05 -7.39
#